data_AF-A0A968M2W6-F1
#
_entry.id   AF-A0A968M2W6-F1
#
_cell.length_a   1.000
_cell.length_b   1.000
_cell.length_c   1.000
_cell.angle_alpha   90.00
_cell.angle_beta   90.00
_cell.angle_gamma   90.00
#
_symmetry.space_group_name_H-M   'P 1'
#
loop_
_entity.id
_entity.type
_entity.pdbx_description
1 polymer ?
#
loop_
_entity_poly.entity_id
_entity_poly.type
_entity_poly.pdbx_seq_one_letter_code
_entity_poly.pdbx_strand_id
1 'polypeptide(L)' 'MRTQSFTAIVYKEEDVYIAECPEIGTVDQGETIEQAIAGLKEATRLYSCFT' A
#
# COMPACT_ATOMS: atom_id res chain seq x y z
N MET A 1 -14.55 -3.94 -15.55
CA MET A 1 -13.74 -3.75 -14.32
C MET A 1 -13.46 -2.25 -14.21
N ARG A 2 -13.82 -1.61 -13.10
CA ARG A 2 -13.46 -0.20 -12.88
C ARG A 2 -11.98 -0.16 -12.52
N THR A 3 -11.15 0.44 -13.36
CA THR A 3 -9.77 0.77 -13.01
C THR A 3 -9.84 2.00 -12.11
N GLN A 4 -9.67 1.81 -10.80
CA GLN A 4 -9.44 2.91 -9.87
C GLN A 4 -7.93 3.03 -9.66
N SER A 5 -7.40 4.22 -9.96
CA SER A 5 -6.04 4.59 -9.61
C SER A 5 -6.07 5.17 -8.20
N PHE A 6 -5.24 4.63 -7.33
CA PHE A 6 -5.04 5.15 -5.97
C PHE A 6 -3.65 5.76 -5.88
N THR A 7 -3.51 6.79 -5.05
CA THR A 7 -2.20 7.37 -4.75
C THR A 7 -1.59 6.60 -3.60
N ALA A 8 -0.39 6.05 -3.80
CA ALA A 8 0.40 5.47 -2.71
C ALA A 8 1.52 6.46 -2.37
N ILE A 9 1.65 6.80 -1.10
CA ILE A 9 2.74 7.59 -0.56
C ILE A 9 3.76 6.60 0.00
N VAL A 10 5.00 6.68 -0.48
CA VAL A 10 6.10 5.83 0.01
C VAL A 10 7.19 6.72 0.57
N TYR A 11 7.61 6.45 1.79
CA TYR A 11 8.72 7.13 2.44
C TYR A 11 9.56 6.13 3.22
N LYS A 12 10.84 6.47 3.38
CA LYS A 12 11.74 5.69 4.23
C LYS A 12 11.70 6.29 5.63
N GLU A 13 11.36 5.47 6.61
CA GLU A 13 11.43 5.83 8.02
C GLU A 13 12.51 4.96 8.67
N GLU A 14 13.55 5.60 9.20
CA GLU A 14 14.76 4.93 9.71
C GLU A 14 15.41 3.99 8.66
N ASP A 15 15.18 2.68 8.80
CA ASP A 15 15.70 1.61 7.94
C ASP A 15 14.61 0.79 7.23
N VAL A 16 13.34 1.18 7.36
CA VAL A 16 12.20 0.52 6.72
C VAL A 16 11.53 1.47 5.71
N TYR A 17 10.95 0.90 4.66
CA TYR A 17 10.06 1.63 3.75
C TYR A 17 8.62 1.47 4.20
N ILE A 18 7.96 2.59 4.46
CA ILE A 18 6.54 2.67 4.76
C ILE A 18 5.82 3.06 3.47
N ALA A 19 4.83 2.27 3.06
CA ALA A 19 3.95 2.56 1.94
C ALA A 19 2.52 2.67 2.46
N GLU A 20 1.89 3.83 2.30
CA GLU A 20 0.52 4.06 2.71
C GLU A 20 -0.36 4.57 1.57
N CYS A 21 -1.63 4.18 1.58
CA CYS A 21 -2.66 4.67 0.69
C CYS A 21 -3.69 5.45 1.51
N PRO A 22 -3.64 6.80 1.52
CA PRO A 22 -4.54 7.62 2.32
C PRO A 22 -6.01 7.50 1.88
N GLU A 23 -6.30 7.14 0.63
CA GLU A 23 -7.66 6.98 0.12
C GLU A 23 -8.40 5.78 0.73
N ILE A 24 -7.67 4.70 1.06
CA ILE A 24 -8.23 3.48 1.66
C ILE A 24 -7.93 3.44 3.16
N GLY A 25 -6.91 4.18 3.62
CA GLY A 25 -6.41 4.12 4.99
C GLY A 25 -5.65 2.82 5.25
N THR A 26 -5.00 2.27 4.22
CA THR A 26 -4.18 1.06 4.32
C THR A 26 -2.72 1.45 4.35
N VAL A 27 -1.94 0.83 5.22
CA VAL A 27 -0.49 1.02 5.33
C VAL A 27 0.20 -0.32 5.37
N ASP A 28 1.37 -0.40 4.74
CA ASP A 28 2.26 -1.55 4.80
C ASP A 28 3.72 -1.10 4.93
N GLN A 29 4.58 -2.00 5.38
CA GLN A 29 5.99 -1.76 5.62
C GLN A 29 6.85 -2.86 4.98
N GLY A 30 8.03 -2.51 4.48
CA GLY A 30 8.95 -3.46 3.87
C GLY A 30 10.41 -3.03 3.96
N GLU A 31 11.33 -3.99 3.89
CA GLU A 31 12.77 -3.71 3.87
C GLU A 31 13.19 -3.05 2.54
N THR A 32 12.40 -3.25 1.49
CA THR A 32 12.54 -2.57 0.20
C THR A 32 11.24 -1.90 -0.24
N ILE A 33 11.37 -0.94 -1.16
CA ILE A 33 10.23 -0.25 -1.78
C ILE A 33 9.29 -1.27 -2.46
N GLU A 34 9.83 -2.26 -3.15
CA GLU A 34 9.03 -3.28 -3.84
C GLU A 34 8.22 -4.12 -2.85
N GLN A 35 8.80 -4.50 -1.71
CA GLN A 35 8.09 -5.24 -0.67
C GLN A 35 6.94 -4.41 -0.08
N ALA A 36 7.20 -3.15 0.28
CA ALA A 36 6.18 -2.28 0.84
C ALA A 36 5.02 -2.05 -0.15
N ILE A 37 5.32 -1.86 -1.44
CA ILE A 37 4.30 -1.71 -2.49
C ILE A 37 3.54 -3.03 -2.74
N ALA A 38 4.23 -4.17 -2.73
CA ALA A 38 3.59 -5.47 -2.92
C ALA A 38 2.60 -5.78 -1.79
N GLY A 39 3.00 -5.51 -0.55
CA GLY A 39 2.14 -5.61 0.62
C GLY A 39 0.93 -4.68 0.53
N LEU A 40 1.15 -3.39 0.22
CA LEU A 40 0.07 -2.42 0.05
C LEU A 40 -0.92 -2.83 -1.05
N LYS A 41 -0.45 -3.44 -2.15
CA LYS A 41 -1.31 -3.98 -3.21
C LYS A 41 -2.16 -5.14 -2.73
N GLU A 42 -1.58 -6.08 -1.98
CA GLU A 42 -2.33 -7.22 -1.42
C GLU A 42 -3.35 -6.74 -0.38
N ALA A 43 -2.96 -5.84 0.51
CA ALA A 43 -3.85 -5.25 1.50
C ALA A 43 -5.01 -4.49 0.82
N THR A 44 -4.72 -3.69 -0.21
CA THR A 44 -5.73 -3.00 -1.04
C THR A 44 -6.64 -3.98 -1.78
N ARG A 45 -6.09 -5.10 -2.27
CA ARG A 45 -6.86 -6.14 -2.97
C ARG A 45 -7.79 -6.89 -2.02
N LEU A 46 -7.38 -7.09 -0.77
CA LEU A 46 -8.19 -7.65 0.31
C LEU A 46 -9.38 -6.74 0.66
N TYR A 47 -9.22 -5.41 0.58
CA TYR A 47 -10.33 -4.47 0.79
C TYR A 47 -11.48 -4.65 -0.22
N SER A 48 -11.21 -5.08 -1.46
CA SER A 48 -12.26 -5.42 -2.45
C SER A 48 -13.15 -6.59 -2.02
N CYS A 49 -12.78 -7.36 -0.99
CA CYS A 49 -13.58 -8.48 -0.49
C CYS A 49 -14.56 -8.07 0.63
N PHE A 50 -14.43 -6.86 1.20
CA PHE A 50 -15.21 -6.43 2.38
C PHE A 50 -16.29 -5.37 2.10
N THR A 51 -16.46 -4.94 0.83
CA THR A 51 -17.50 -3.99 0.41
C THR A 51 -18.38 -4.55 -0.69
#